data_AF-A0A9Q4FG09-F1
#
_entry.id   AF-A0A9Q4FG09-F1
#
_cell.length_a   1.000
_cell.length_b   1.000
_cell.length_c   1.000
_cell.angle_alpha   90.00
_cell.angle_beta   90.00
_cell.angle_gamma   90.00
#
_symmetry.space_group_name_H-M   'P 1'
#
loop_
_entity.id
_entity.type
_entity.pdbx_description
1 polymer ?
#
loop_
_entity_poly.entity_id
_entity_poly.type
_entity_poly.pdbx_seq_one_letter_code
_entity_poly.pdbx_strand_id
1 'polypeptide(L)'
;MELTYDIATLAAIVAALTGIAKGFGVPTKYAPLVAIAFSGVFVFLPDGALKANLLTTVVVGLTAAGAYSYVKPDSSERKMK
;
A
#
# COMPACT_ATOMS: atom_id res chain seq x y z
N MET A 1 -14.33 12.18 12.21
CA MET A 1 -14.56 11.84 10.79
C MET A 1 -14.50 10.33 10.70
N GLU A 2 -15.65 9.66 10.60
CA GLU A 2 -15.66 8.24 10.22
C GLU A 2 -15.27 8.17 8.74
N LEU A 3 -14.12 7.55 8.47
CA LEU A 3 -13.72 7.24 7.11
C LEU A 3 -14.44 5.95 6.70
N THR A 4 -15.60 6.10 6.08
CA THR A 4 -16.22 5.01 5.32
C THR A 4 -15.37 4.76 4.09
N TYR A 5 -14.61 3.66 4.12
CA TYR A 5 -13.82 3.23 2.98
C TYR A 5 -14.69 2.40 2.04
N ASP A 6 -14.90 2.90 0.82
CA ASP A 6 -15.57 2.15 -0.23
C ASP A 6 -14.71 0.95 -0.68
N ILE A 7 -15.35 -0.08 -1.23
CA ILE A 7 -14.69 -1.27 -1.79
C ILE A 7 -13.62 -0.89 -2.82
N ALA A 8 -13.86 0.15 -3.64
CA ALA A 8 -12.88 0.64 -4.60
C ALA A 8 -11.62 1.21 -3.90
N THR A 9 -11.80 1.95 -2.80
CA THR A 9 -10.67 2.47 -2.00
C THR A 9 -9.91 1.34 -1.32
N LEU A 10 -10.61 0.33 -0.79
CA LEU A 10 -9.98 -0.84 -0.20
C LEU A 10 -9.16 -1.62 -1.24
N ALA A 11 -9.70 -1.79 -2.46
CA ALA A 11 -9.00 -2.42 -3.57
C ALA A 11 -7.75 -1.63 -3.97
N ALA A 12 -7.82 -0.30 -4.02
CA ALA A 12 -6.66 0.55 -4.29
C ALA A 12 -5.57 0.42 -3.22
N ILE A 13 -5.93 0.36 -1.94
CA ILE A 13 -5.00 0.16 -0.82
C ILE A 13 -4.31 -1.21 -0.94
N VAL A 14 -5.08 -2.27 -1.18
CA VAL A 14 -4.54 -3.63 -1.35
C VAL A 14 -3.60 -3.69 -2.56
N ALA A 15 -3.97 -3.07 -3.68
CA ALA A 15 -3.15 -2.99 -4.89
C ALA A 15 -1.82 -2.25 -4.63
N ALA A 16 -1.86 -1.16 -3.86
CA ALA A 16 -0.68 -0.41 -3.49
C ALA A 16 0.27 -1.21 -2.58
N LEU A 17 -0.27 -1.91 -1.57
CA LEU A 17 0.51 -2.81 -0.72
C LEU A 17 1.14 -3.96 -1.51
N THR A 18 0.42 -4.53 -2.48
CA THR A 18 1.00 -5.54 -3.37
C THR A 18 2.09 -4.97 -4.28
N GLY A 19 1.96 -3.71 -4.69
CA GLY A 19 3.01 -2.99 -5.42
C GLY A 19 4.30 -2.88 -4.59
N ILE A 20 4.19 -2.54 -3.30
CA ILE A 20 5.34 -2.50 -2.38
C ILE A 20 5.96 -3.89 -2.22
N ALA A 21 5.14 -4.93 -2.04
CA ALA A 21 5.63 -6.31 -1.93
C ALA A 21 6.40 -6.76 -3.19
N LYS A 22 5.93 -6.40 -4.39
CA LYS A 22 6.68 -6.61 -5.64
C LYS A 22 8.02 -5.87 -5.63
N GLY A 23 8.03 -4.61 -5.20
CA GLY A 23 9.24 -3.79 -5.12
C GLY A 23 10.30 -4.35 -4.16
N PHE A 24 9.89 -5.12 -3.15
CA PHE A 24 10.78 -5.78 -2.19
C PHE A 24 11.38 -7.11 -2.71
N GLY A 25 11.08 -7.52 -3.96
CA GLY A 25 11.65 -8.73 -4.58
C GLY A 25 10.72 -9.94 -4.60
N VAL A 26 9.42 -9.77 -4.30
CA VAL A 26 8.45 -10.86 -4.47
C VAL A 26 8.26 -11.14 -5.96
N PRO A 27 8.44 -12.41 -6.43
CA PRO A 27 8.24 -12.75 -7.82
C PRO A 27 6.83 -12.38 -8.28
N THR A 28 6.71 -11.74 -9.44
CA THR A 28 5.43 -11.24 -9.99
C THR A 28 4.37 -12.33 -10.14
N LYS A 29 4.78 -13.60 -10.24
CA LYS A 29 3.93 -14.79 -10.26
C LYS A 29 3.10 -14.96 -8.97
N TYR A 30 3.59 -14.49 -7.83
CA TYR A 30 2.89 -14.55 -6.54
C TYR A 30 2.11 -13.28 -6.21
N ALA A 31 2.21 -12.22 -7.02
CA ALA A 31 1.51 -10.98 -6.74
C ALA A 31 -0.03 -11.11 -6.61
N PRO A 32 -0.73 -11.93 -7.43
CA PRO A 32 -2.17 -12.13 -7.24
C PRO A 32 -2.50 -12.85 -5.93
N LEU A 33 -1.66 -13.82 -5.54
CA LEU A 33 -1.78 -14.53 -4.26
C LEU A 33 -1.56 -13.60 -3.07
N VAL A 34 -0.58 -12.70 -3.16
CA VAL A 34 -0.31 -11.70 -2.14
C VAL A 34 -1.45 -10.69 -2.05
N ALA A 35 -2.07 -10.28 -3.17
CA ALA A 35 -3.24 -9.41 -3.17
C ALA A 35 -4.43 -10.08 -2.46
N ILE A 36 -4.68 -11.36 -2.72
CA ILE A 36 -5.74 -12.13 -2.07
C ILE A 36 -5.45 -12.33 -0.58
N ALA A 37 -4.20 -12.56 -0.21
CA ALA A 37 -3.81 -12.67 1.19
C ALA A 37 -4.04 -11.34 1.95
N PHE A 38 -3.60 -10.21 1.39
CA PHE A 38 -3.84 -8.89 1.97
C PHE A 38 -5.34 -8.55 2.03
N SER A 39 -6.10 -8.79 0.96
CA SER A 39 -7.55 -8.52 0.97
C SER A 39 -8.27 -9.38 2.00
N GLY A 40 -7.90 -10.66 2.13
CA GLY A 40 -8.42 -11.56 3.15
C GLY A 40 -8.21 -10.98 4.56
N VAL A 41 -7.00 -10.51 4.87
CA VAL A 41 -6.70 -9.87 6.17
C VAL A 41 -7.54 -8.61 6.38
N PHE A 42 -7.61 -7.70 5.40
CA PHE A 42 -8.35 -6.44 5.55
C PHE A 42 -9.88 -6.63 5.60
N VAL A 43 -10.43 -7.65 4.95
CA VAL A 43 -11.86 -7.97 4.96
C VAL A 43 -12.27 -8.70 6.23
N PHE A 44 -11.41 -9.58 6.77
CA PHE A 44 -11.68 -10.28 8.02
C PHE A 44 -11.46 -9.43 9.28
N LEU A 45 -10.91 -8.22 9.15
CA LEU A 45 -10.74 -7.32 10.28
C LEU A 45 -12.12 -6.90 10.83
N PRO A 46 -12.38 -7.07 12.14
CA PRO A 46 -13.67 -6.73 12.73
C PRO A 46 -13.97 -5.23 12.52
N ASP A 47 -15.14 -4.95 11.96
CA ASP A 47 -15.58 -3.59 11.64
C ASP A 47 -15.69 -2.75 12.92
N GLY A 48 -15.00 -1.62 12.94
CA GLY A 48 -14.95 -0.70 14.07
C GLY A 48 -13.80 0.31 13.98
N ALA A 49 -13.55 1.05 15.06
CA ALA A 49 -12.52 2.08 15.12
C ALA A 49 -11.11 1.55 14.78
N LEU A 50 -10.85 0.27 15.05
CA LEU A 50 -9.56 -0.35 14.77
C LEU A 50 -9.29 -0.46 13.26
N LYS A 51 -10.28 -0.90 12.46
CA LYS A 51 -10.17 -0.99 10.99
C LYS A 51 -9.98 0.39 10.37
N ALA A 52 -10.76 1.38 10.83
CA ALA A 52 -10.65 2.76 10.34
C ALA A 52 -9.28 3.38 10.64
N ASN A 53 -8.78 3.21 11.88
CA ASN A 53 -7.46 3.69 12.27
C ASN A 53 -6.34 2.99 11.47
N LEU A 54 -6.44 1.66 11.29
CA LEU A 54 -5.46 0.90 10.53
C LEU A 54 -5.39 1.35 9.07
N LEU A 55 -6.55 1.49 8.42
CA LEU A 55 -6.64 1.98 7.04
C LEU A 55 -6.10 3.41 6.91
N THR A 56 -6.39 4.27 7.89
CA THR A 56 -5.85 5.63 7.94
C THR A 56 -4.33 5.61 8.04
N THR A 57 -3.76 4.82 8.95
CA THR A 57 -2.30 4.67 9.09
C THR A 57 -1.66 4.16 7.81
N VAL A 58 -2.29 3.19 7.13
CA VAL A 58 -1.79 2.66 5.86
C VAL A 58 -1.81 3.74 4.78
N VAL A 59 -2.92 4.45 4.60
CA VAL A 59 -3.02 5.52 3.60
C VAL A 59 -1.98 6.62 3.88
N VAL A 60 -1.90 7.09 5.12
CA VAL A 60 -0.94 8.14 5.51
C VAL A 60 0.51 7.67 5.32
N GLY A 61 0.85 6.46 5.75
CA GLY A 61 2.19 5.89 5.60
C GLY A 61 2.57 5.69 4.13
N LEU A 62 1.63 5.21 3.30
CA LEU A 62 1.83 5.00 1.87
C LEU A 62 1.96 6.33 1.11
N THR A 63 1.17 7.34 1.48
CA THR A 63 1.31 8.71 0.97
C THR A 63 2.65 9.32 1.39
N ALA A 64 3.10 9.14 2.64
CA ALA A 64 4.39 9.63 3.10
C ALA A 64 5.56 8.94 2.37
N ALA A 65 5.48 7.62 2.16
CA ALA A 65 6.47 6.87 1.39
C ALA A 65 6.52 7.33 -0.07
N GLY A 66 5.36 7.53 -0.70
CA GLY A 66 5.26 8.07 -2.06
C GLY A 66 5.83 9.49 -2.16
N ALA A 67 5.46 10.37 -1.22
CA ALA A 67 5.98 11.72 -1.14
C ALA A 67 7.50 11.73 -0.97
N TYR A 68 8.05 10.91 -0.06
CA TYR A 68 9.50 10.78 0.13
C TYR A 68 10.21 10.29 -1.13
N SER A 69 9.63 9.31 -1.84
CA SER A 69 10.17 8.84 -3.11
C SER A 69 10.16 9.92 -4.19
N TYR A 70 9.22 10.87 -4.13
CA TYR A 70 9.10 11.97 -5.08
C TYR A 70 10.08 13.12 -4.78
N VAL A 71 10.35 13.39 -3.50
CA VAL A 71 11.31 14.45 -3.10
C VAL A 71 12.76 13.98 -3.05
N LYS A 72 13.05 12.67 -3.08
CA LYS A 72 14.43 12.19 -3.17
C LYS A 72 14.89 12.30 -4.64
N PRO A 73 15.79 13.25 -4.99
CA PRO A 73 16.33 13.32 -6.33
C PRO A 73 17.07 12.01 -6.63
N ASP A 74 16.76 11.44 -7.78
CA ASP A 74 17.33 10.19 -8.26
C ASP A 74 18.86 10.30 -8.26
N SER A 75 19.50 9.70 -7.26
CA SER A 75 20.96 9.72 -7.13
C SER A 75 21.64 8.83 -8.18
N SER A 76 20.88 8.26 -9.12
CA SER A 76 21.39 7.50 -10.26
C SER A 76 21.76 8.41 -11.45
N GLU A 77 21.44 9.70 -11.41
CA GLU A 77 21.78 10.67 -12.48
C GLU A 77 23.20 11.28 -12.36
N ARG A 78 24.04 10.78 -11.43
CA ARG A 78 25.44 11.26 -11.23
C ARG A 78 26.52 10.23 -11.54
N LYS A 79 26.28 9.30 -12.47
CA LYS A 79 27.31 8.39 -13.01
C LYS A 79 27.50 8.46 -14.52
N MET A 80 27.15 9.58 -15.15
CA MET A 80 27.47 9.80 -16.55
C MET A 80 27.60 11.29 -16.88
N LYS A 81 28.66 11.93 -16.38
CA LYS A 81 29.30 13.06 -17.05
C LYS A 81 30.73 13.24 -16.57
#